data_AF-A0A949S000-F1
#
_entry.id   AF-A0A949S000-F1
#
_cell.length_a   1.000
_cell.length_b   1.000
_cell.length_c   1.000
_cell.angle_alpha   90.00
_cell.angle_beta   90.00
_cell.angle_gamma   90.00
#
_symmetry.space_group_name_H-M   'P 1'
#
loop_
_entity.id
_entity.type
_entity.pdbx_description
1 polymer ?
#
loop_
_entity_poly.entity_id
_entity_poly.type
_entity_poly.pdbx_seq_one_letter_code
_entity_poly.pdbx_strand_id
1 'polypeptide(L)'
;MAAYSTSKAGFPEAWLNEYTRAMLAFRLASQRLIPIETASDSPDELTRRLPRGLYTTFSTNSGGTRVLGLAAHLTRLYPSADSTPAPSASPSDLRLALSQLAADNAPGESRFRVLVGDSDGTVYVVVQKFAPPAREVYERGVRVVTADLVRHDARRKDSSFIEESQSLRKRIGGDIYEALLTKNGRIYEGMTSNFYAVLAGRSEAILVTARTGVLLGVTRRVVLRLARGEGMQVVYRAPRLDEDFAEAFITSSSRGIVPIVQVDGRAVGQGRVGAWTKRLSLAYAAYVEERSENFR
;
A
#
# COMPACT_ATOMS: atom_id res chain seq x y z
N MET A 1 -20.77 -16.17 -37.83
CA MET A 1 -21.10 -14.75 -37.61
C MET A 1 -22.47 -14.66 -36.98
N ALA A 2 -22.54 -14.39 -35.68
CA ALA A 2 -23.76 -14.02 -34.98
C ALA A 2 -23.36 -12.96 -33.95
N ALA A 3 -23.90 -11.76 -34.11
CA ALA A 3 -23.60 -10.60 -33.28
C ALA A 3 -24.22 -10.79 -31.89
N TYR A 4 -23.39 -10.70 -30.84
CA TYR A 4 -23.87 -10.62 -29.47
C TYR A 4 -24.28 -9.18 -29.16
N SER A 5 -25.58 -9.02 -28.96
CA SER A 5 -26.27 -7.85 -28.44
C SER A 5 -25.72 -7.44 -27.07
N THR A 6 -25.12 -6.25 -26.98
CA THR A 6 -24.77 -5.57 -25.74
C THR A 6 -26.01 -4.89 -25.14
N SER A 7 -26.85 -5.65 -24.44
CA SER A 7 -27.92 -5.05 -23.64
C SER A 7 -27.30 -4.37 -22.41
N LYS A 8 -27.26 -3.03 -22.44
CA LYS A 8 -27.13 -2.15 -21.27
C LYS A 8 -28.25 -2.47 -20.28
N ALA A 9 -28.00 -3.35 -19.32
CA ALA A 9 -28.90 -3.61 -18.20
C ALA A 9 -28.21 -3.16 -16.91
N GLY A 10 -28.69 -2.04 -16.33
CA GLY A 10 -28.59 -1.84 -14.87
C GLY A 10 -27.76 -0.66 -14.33
N PHE A 11 -27.38 0.35 -15.12
CA PHE A 11 -26.76 1.56 -14.56
C PHE A 11 -27.56 2.81 -14.95
N PRO A 12 -28.11 3.58 -13.99
CA PRO A 12 -28.79 4.84 -14.28
C PRO A 12 -27.83 5.82 -14.95
N GLU A 13 -28.24 6.55 -15.98
CA GLU A 13 -27.43 7.56 -16.70
C GLU A 13 -26.97 8.74 -15.82
N ALA A 14 -27.32 8.78 -14.52
CA ALA A 14 -26.94 9.81 -13.56
C ALA A 14 -25.46 9.77 -13.10
N TRP A 15 -24.70 8.71 -13.40
CA TRP A 15 -23.30 8.54 -12.95
C TRP A 15 -22.27 9.48 -13.61
N LEU A 16 -22.66 10.20 -14.67
CA LEU A 16 -21.75 11.11 -15.39
C LEU A 16 -21.69 12.54 -14.81
N ASN A 17 -22.57 12.90 -13.87
CA ASN A 17 -22.66 14.26 -13.32
C ASN A 17 -22.37 14.41 -11.81
N GLU A 18 -21.76 13.42 -11.16
CA GLU A 18 -21.19 13.58 -9.81
C GLU A 18 -19.66 13.58 -9.85
N TYR A 19 -19.09 14.68 -10.33
CA TYR A 19 -17.65 15.01 -10.23
C TYR A 19 -17.16 15.20 -8.77
N THR A 20 -17.98 14.87 -7.77
CA THR A 20 -17.81 15.21 -6.35
C THR A 20 -17.57 14.01 -5.42
N ARG A 21 -17.77 12.75 -5.84
CA ARG A 21 -17.42 11.61 -4.96
C ARG A 21 -15.95 11.24 -5.12
N ALA A 22 -15.13 11.60 -4.12
CA ALA A 22 -13.71 11.23 -4.06
C ALA A 22 -13.46 9.71 -4.00
N MET A 23 -14.48 8.92 -3.65
CA MET A 23 -14.37 7.48 -3.40
C MET A 23 -15.71 6.77 -3.68
N LEU A 24 -15.63 5.64 -4.38
CA LEU A 24 -16.72 4.71 -4.61
C LEU A 24 -16.45 3.41 -3.88
N ALA A 25 -17.52 2.72 -3.47
CA ALA A 25 -17.40 1.45 -2.80
C ALA A 25 -18.53 0.49 -3.20
N PHE A 26 -18.19 -0.79 -3.25
CA PHE A 26 -19.06 -1.84 -3.72
C PHE A 26 -18.92 -3.10 -2.87
N ARG A 27 -20.03 -3.81 -2.71
CA ARG A 27 -20.03 -5.23 -2.36
C ARG A 27 -20.02 -6.05 -3.65
N LEU A 28 -19.14 -7.05 -3.74
CA LEU A 28 -19.06 -7.95 -4.88
C LEU A 28 -19.72 -9.30 -4.54
N ALA A 29 -20.75 -9.66 -5.33
CA ALA A 29 -21.45 -10.94 -5.20
C ALA A 29 -21.73 -11.52 -6.58
N SER A 30 -21.18 -12.70 -6.89
CA SER A 30 -21.44 -13.44 -8.15
C SER A 30 -21.35 -12.54 -9.40
N GLN A 31 -20.20 -11.87 -9.59
CA GLN A 31 -19.91 -10.91 -10.68
C GLN A 31 -20.68 -9.59 -10.67
N ARG A 32 -21.56 -9.34 -9.70
CA ARG A 32 -22.30 -8.08 -9.59
C ARG A 32 -21.64 -7.14 -8.59
N LEU A 33 -21.31 -5.93 -9.06
CA LEU A 33 -20.93 -4.80 -8.23
C LEU A 33 -22.20 -4.15 -7.67
N ILE A 34 -22.42 -4.28 -6.37
CA ILE A 34 -23.55 -3.69 -5.66
C ILE A 34 -23.02 -2.46 -4.93
N PRO A 35 -23.42 -1.23 -5.32
CA PRO A 35 -22.95 -0.01 -4.66
C PRO A 35 -23.27 -0.03 -3.16
N ILE A 36 -22.33 0.46 -2.35
CA ILE A 36 -22.56 0.74 -0.94
C ILE A 36 -22.34 2.22 -0.67
N GLU A 37 -23.13 2.78 0.24
CA GLU A 37 -23.09 4.21 0.53
C GLU A 37 -21.76 4.62 1.18
N THR A 38 -21.09 5.61 0.57
CA THR A 38 -19.83 6.17 1.04
C THR A 38 -20.07 7.46 1.82
N ALA A 39 -20.62 7.38 3.03
CA ALA A 39 -20.74 8.54 3.91
C ALA A 39 -19.43 8.86 4.68
N SER A 40 -18.26 8.60 4.10
CA SER A 40 -16.95 8.78 4.75
C SER A 40 -15.93 9.43 3.82
N ASP A 41 -15.03 10.22 4.39
CA ASP A 41 -14.05 10.99 3.63
C ASP A 41 -12.76 10.21 3.33
N SER A 42 -12.60 9.01 3.92
CA SER A 42 -11.41 8.19 3.69
C SER A 42 -11.67 6.67 3.59
N PRO A 43 -10.82 5.92 2.87
CA PRO A 43 -10.87 4.45 2.87
C PRO A 43 -10.74 3.84 4.26
N ASP A 44 -9.94 4.44 5.15
CA ASP A 44 -9.72 3.94 6.51
C ASP A 44 -11.01 4.06 7.36
N GLU A 45 -11.78 5.15 7.21
CA GLU A 45 -13.09 5.30 7.85
C GLU A 45 -14.10 4.29 7.33
N LEU A 46 -14.21 4.14 6.00
CA LEU A 46 -15.10 3.16 5.43
C LEU A 46 -14.74 1.74 5.89
N THR A 47 -13.45 1.39 5.89
CA THR A 47 -12.98 0.05 6.30
C THR A 47 -13.36 -0.27 7.75
N ARG A 48 -13.40 0.72 8.65
CA ARG A 48 -13.83 0.52 10.05
C ARG A 48 -15.33 0.32 10.20
N ARG A 49 -16.14 0.71 9.21
CA ARG A 49 -17.59 0.49 9.20
C ARG A 49 -17.99 -0.84 8.56
N LEU A 50 -17.07 -1.47 7.83
CA LEU A 50 -17.26 -2.78 7.23
C LEU A 50 -16.92 -3.89 8.23
N PRO A 51 -17.41 -5.13 8.03
CA PRO A 51 -16.98 -6.27 8.82
C PRO A 51 -15.46 -6.38 8.85
N ARG A 52 -14.91 -6.76 10.02
CA ARG A 52 -13.47 -6.99 10.16
C ARG A 52 -13.01 -8.06 9.18
N GLY A 53 -11.79 -7.90 8.67
CA GLY A 53 -11.33 -8.77 7.60
C GLY A 53 -9.93 -8.50 7.09
N LEU A 54 -9.51 -9.33 6.14
CA LEU A 54 -8.29 -9.15 5.38
C LEU A 54 -8.46 -8.07 4.34
N TYR A 55 -7.47 -7.18 4.21
CA TYR A 55 -7.49 -6.19 3.15
C TYR A 55 -6.17 -6.08 2.40
N THR A 56 -6.26 -5.55 1.20
CA THR A 56 -5.12 -5.20 0.36
C THR A 56 -5.34 -3.82 -0.22
N THR A 57 -4.26 -3.15 -0.59
CA THR A 57 -4.34 -1.83 -1.24
C THR A 57 -3.24 -1.74 -2.27
N PHE A 58 -3.60 -1.30 -3.47
CA PHE A 58 -2.71 -1.10 -4.59
C PHE A 58 -3.24 0.06 -5.44
N SER A 59 -2.39 0.58 -6.32
CA SER A 59 -2.78 1.55 -7.33
C SER A 59 -2.55 0.96 -8.71
N THR A 60 -3.31 1.45 -9.67
CA THR A 60 -3.00 1.25 -11.09
C THR A 60 -1.84 2.16 -11.50
N ASN A 61 -1.21 1.81 -12.61
CA ASN A 61 -0.19 2.59 -13.31
C ASN A 61 -0.44 2.51 -14.83
N SER A 62 0.45 3.12 -15.62
CA SER A 62 0.40 3.12 -17.09
C SER A 62 -0.98 3.55 -17.61
N GLY A 63 -1.47 4.70 -17.11
CA GLY A 63 -2.76 5.27 -17.51
C GLY A 63 -3.99 4.47 -17.04
N GLY A 64 -3.87 3.79 -15.89
CA GLY A 64 -4.98 3.04 -15.28
C GLY A 64 -5.10 1.57 -15.71
N THR A 65 -4.22 1.09 -16.59
CA THR A 65 -4.38 -0.21 -17.26
C THR A 65 -3.66 -1.37 -16.56
N ARG A 66 -2.63 -1.06 -15.78
CA ARG A 66 -1.70 -2.06 -15.21
C ARG A 66 -1.57 -1.88 -13.70
N VAL A 67 -1.14 -2.93 -13.01
CA VAL A 67 -0.93 -2.95 -11.55
C VAL A 67 0.35 -3.71 -11.24
N LEU A 68 1.17 -3.18 -10.34
CA LEU A 68 2.35 -3.90 -9.88
C LEU A 68 1.96 -5.05 -8.92
N GLY A 69 2.09 -6.29 -9.38
CA GLY A 69 1.92 -7.48 -8.55
C GLY A 69 0.50 -7.68 -8.02
N LEU A 70 -0.50 -7.43 -8.87
CA LEU A 70 -1.92 -7.70 -8.62
C LEU A 70 -2.15 -9.12 -8.08
N ALA A 71 -1.53 -10.14 -8.68
CA ALA A 71 -1.64 -11.52 -8.20
C ALA A 71 -1.23 -11.63 -6.72
N ALA A 72 -0.07 -11.07 -6.35
CA ALA A 72 0.40 -11.08 -4.97
C ALA A 72 -0.47 -10.23 -4.03
N HIS A 73 -1.14 -9.21 -4.55
CA HIS A 73 -2.11 -8.41 -3.81
C HIS A 73 -3.40 -9.18 -3.54
N LEU A 74 -3.88 -10.00 -4.48
CA LEU A 74 -5.11 -10.77 -4.35
C LEU A 74 -4.89 -12.05 -3.56
N THR A 75 -3.82 -12.81 -3.78
CA THR A 75 -3.56 -14.10 -3.07
C THR A 75 -3.60 -13.96 -1.54
N ARG A 76 -3.16 -12.82 -0.98
CA ARG A 76 -3.20 -12.61 0.48
C ARG A 76 -4.60 -12.48 1.07
N LEU A 77 -5.62 -12.24 0.23
CA LEU A 77 -7.02 -12.13 0.65
C LEU A 77 -7.72 -13.48 0.72
N TYR A 78 -7.13 -14.52 0.12
CA TYR A 78 -7.70 -15.86 0.01
C TYR A 78 -6.79 -16.87 0.75
N PRO A 79 -6.65 -16.78 2.08
CA PRO A 79 -5.85 -17.74 2.82
C PRO A 79 -6.46 -19.15 2.71
N SER A 80 -5.62 -20.17 2.65
CA SER A 80 -6.00 -21.58 2.50
C SER A 80 -6.62 -22.21 3.77
N ALA A 81 -7.13 -21.43 4.71
CA ALA A 81 -7.53 -21.92 6.03
C ALA A 81 -9.00 -22.35 6.09
N ASP A 82 -9.24 -23.52 6.70
CA ASP A 82 -10.56 -24.17 6.82
C ASP A 82 -11.59 -23.42 7.68
N SER A 83 -11.16 -22.41 8.45
CA SER A 83 -12.00 -21.72 9.45
C SER A 83 -12.53 -20.34 9.02
N THR A 84 -12.18 -19.86 7.83
CA THR A 84 -12.74 -18.61 7.29
C THR A 84 -13.81 -18.91 6.23
N PRO A 85 -14.95 -18.20 6.25
CA PRO A 85 -15.95 -18.34 5.20
C PRO A 85 -15.35 -18.13 3.82
N ALA A 86 -15.79 -18.92 2.84
CA ALA A 86 -15.35 -18.77 1.46
C ALA A 86 -15.71 -17.36 0.95
N PRO A 87 -14.79 -16.66 0.26
CA PRO A 87 -15.10 -15.33 -0.23
C PRO A 87 -16.29 -15.31 -1.20
N SER A 88 -17.13 -14.27 -1.12
CA SER A 88 -18.35 -14.10 -1.92
C SER A 88 -18.14 -13.95 -3.43
N ALA A 89 -16.87 -13.88 -3.86
CA ALA A 89 -16.47 -13.78 -5.25
C ALA A 89 -15.18 -14.56 -5.50
N SER A 90 -15.13 -15.26 -6.65
CA SER A 90 -13.91 -15.95 -7.07
C SER A 90 -12.80 -14.93 -7.41
N PRO A 91 -11.52 -15.33 -7.37
CA PRO A 91 -10.42 -14.48 -7.81
C PRO A 91 -10.60 -13.94 -9.24
N SER A 92 -11.22 -14.72 -10.14
CA SER A 92 -11.51 -14.32 -11.52
C SER A 92 -12.59 -13.25 -11.59
N ASP A 93 -13.68 -13.41 -10.83
CA ASP A 93 -14.75 -12.41 -10.76
C ASP A 93 -14.26 -11.09 -10.17
N LEU A 94 -13.41 -11.17 -9.14
CA LEU A 94 -12.76 -9.99 -8.56
C LEU A 94 -11.85 -9.28 -9.57
N ARG A 95 -11.04 -10.01 -10.33
CA ARG A 95 -10.21 -9.42 -11.40
C ARG A 95 -11.04 -8.73 -12.46
N LEU A 96 -12.14 -9.35 -12.89
CA LEU A 96 -13.05 -8.76 -13.86
C LEU A 96 -13.67 -7.46 -13.33
N ALA A 97 -14.17 -7.46 -12.10
CA ALA A 97 -14.74 -6.28 -11.46
C ALA A 97 -13.71 -5.15 -11.31
N LEU A 98 -12.49 -5.47 -10.88
CA LEU A 98 -11.40 -4.50 -10.77
C LEU A 98 -11.00 -3.92 -12.14
N SER A 99 -10.97 -4.76 -13.19
CA SER A 99 -10.70 -4.32 -14.56
C SER A 99 -11.75 -3.35 -15.06
N GLN A 100 -13.04 -3.60 -14.78
CA GLN A 100 -14.13 -2.72 -15.18
C GLN A 100 -14.02 -1.37 -14.48
N LEU A 101 -13.86 -1.37 -13.15
CA LEU A 101 -13.72 -0.14 -12.35
C LEU A 101 -12.46 0.67 -12.73
N ALA A 102 -11.38 0.01 -13.14
CA ALA A 102 -10.17 0.68 -13.60
C ALA A 102 -10.39 1.35 -14.97
N ALA A 103 -11.10 0.68 -15.88
CA ALA A 103 -11.41 1.22 -17.21
C ALA A 103 -12.27 2.50 -17.13
N ASP A 104 -13.19 2.58 -16.17
CA ASP A 104 -14.06 3.75 -15.98
C ASP A 104 -13.30 5.03 -15.58
N ASN A 105 -12.10 4.90 -15.01
CA ASN A 105 -11.24 6.03 -14.64
C ASN A 105 -10.09 6.28 -15.63
N ALA A 106 -9.90 5.40 -16.63
CA ALA A 106 -8.84 5.54 -17.62
C ALA A 106 -9.08 6.80 -18.49
N PRO A 107 -8.01 7.51 -18.91
CA PRO A 107 -6.59 7.20 -18.75
C PRO A 107 -5.99 7.62 -17.39
N GLY A 108 -6.81 7.98 -16.39
CA GLY A 108 -6.37 8.26 -15.03
C GLY A 108 -6.02 6.99 -14.24
N GLU A 109 -5.28 7.18 -13.13
CA GLU A 109 -4.93 6.09 -12.22
C GLU A 109 -5.91 6.01 -11.04
N SER A 110 -6.16 4.79 -10.58
CA SER A 110 -7.06 4.44 -9.49
C SER A 110 -6.28 3.83 -8.33
N ARG A 111 -6.71 4.13 -7.10
CA ARG A 111 -6.29 3.42 -5.90
C ARG A 111 -7.42 2.50 -5.49
N PHE A 112 -7.10 1.21 -5.42
CA PHE A 112 -8.01 0.18 -4.95
C PHE A 112 -7.69 -0.23 -3.53
N ARG A 113 -8.74 -0.42 -2.73
CA ARG A 113 -8.71 -1.23 -1.52
C ARG A 113 -9.73 -2.35 -1.67
N VAL A 114 -9.28 -3.59 -1.46
CA VAL A 114 -10.15 -4.76 -1.44
C VAL A 114 -10.11 -5.35 -0.04
N LEU A 115 -11.27 -5.68 0.50
CA LEU A 115 -11.46 -6.28 1.83
C LEU A 115 -12.29 -7.56 1.68
N VAL A 116 -11.95 -8.60 2.46
CA VAL A 116 -12.74 -9.82 2.61
C VAL A 116 -13.12 -9.95 4.08
N GLY A 117 -14.42 -9.90 4.38
CA GLY A 117 -14.93 -10.00 5.75
C GLY A 117 -14.69 -11.38 6.37
N ASP A 118 -14.16 -11.41 7.59
CA ASP A 118 -13.87 -12.67 8.31
C ASP A 118 -15.15 -13.39 8.74
N SER A 119 -16.26 -12.68 8.94
CA SER A 119 -17.52 -13.25 9.44
C SER A 119 -18.42 -13.83 8.35
N ASP A 120 -18.37 -13.28 7.14
CA ASP A 120 -19.32 -13.55 6.07
C ASP A 120 -18.66 -13.84 4.71
N GLY A 121 -17.34 -13.70 4.60
CA GLY A 121 -16.60 -13.86 3.34
C GLY A 121 -16.90 -12.75 2.34
N THR A 122 -17.66 -11.71 2.70
CA THR A 122 -18.08 -10.70 1.73
C THR A 122 -16.88 -9.92 1.21
N VAL A 123 -16.76 -9.86 -0.12
CA VAL A 123 -15.74 -9.08 -0.81
C VAL A 123 -16.23 -7.65 -1.01
N TYR A 124 -15.49 -6.69 -0.48
CA TYR A 124 -15.73 -5.26 -0.67
C TYR A 124 -14.62 -4.65 -1.51
N VAL A 125 -14.99 -3.82 -2.49
CA VAL A 125 -14.06 -3.10 -3.35
C VAL A 125 -14.30 -1.61 -3.17
N VAL A 126 -13.25 -0.89 -2.78
CA VAL A 126 -13.22 0.57 -2.68
C VAL A 126 -12.27 1.08 -3.74
N VAL A 127 -12.74 2.03 -4.54
CA VAL A 127 -11.96 2.66 -5.61
C VAL A 127 -12.04 4.18 -5.48
N GLN A 128 -10.90 4.83 -5.66
CA GLN A 128 -10.79 6.28 -5.71
C GLN A 128 -9.77 6.66 -6.78
N LYS A 129 -9.82 7.90 -7.26
CA LYS A 129 -8.72 8.44 -8.08
C LYS A 129 -7.43 8.37 -7.27
N PHE A 130 -6.37 7.89 -7.90
CA PHE A 130 -5.04 7.88 -7.30
C PHE A 130 -4.39 9.24 -7.49
N ALA A 131 -4.08 9.88 -6.37
CA ALA A 131 -3.21 11.04 -6.33
C ALA A 131 -1.86 10.58 -5.76
N PRO A 132 -0.77 10.59 -6.55
CA PRO A 132 0.55 10.29 -6.02
C PRO A 132 0.97 11.39 -5.02
N PRO A 133 1.86 11.07 -4.05
CA PRO A 133 2.50 12.09 -3.24
C PRO A 133 3.14 13.19 -4.10
N ALA A 134 3.08 14.42 -3.60
CA ALA A 134 3.68 15.58 -4.27
C ALA A 134 5.18 15.36 -4.52
N ARG A 135 5.71 15.93 -5.60
CA ARG A 135 7.10 15.73 -6.03
C ARG A 135 8.11 16.10 -4.92
N GLU A 136 7.79 17.12 -4.14
CA GLU A 136 8.57 17.62 -3.02
C GLU A 136 8.79 16.56 -1.94
N VAL A 137 7.85 15.62 -1.77
CA VAL A 137 8.00 14.49 -0.83
C VAL A 137 9.22 13.65 -1.19
N TYR A 138 9.47 13.43 -2.48
CA TYR A 138 10.59 12.64 -2.97
C TYR A 138 11.88 13.44 -3.11
N GLU A 139 11.78 14.74 -3.42
CA GLU A 139 12.96 15.60 -3.61
C GLU A 139 13.56 16.10 -2.30
N ARG A 140 12.70 16.49 -1.35
CA ARG A 140 13.10 17.05 -0.05
C ARG A 140 13.12 16.00 1.05
N GLY A 141 12.44 14.88 0.84
CA GLY A 141 12.25 13.84 1.84
C GLY A 141 11.29 14.28 2.95
N VAL A 142 11.00 13.33 3.86
CA VAL A 142 10.01 13.53 4.90
C VAL A 142 10.59 13.45 6.31
N ARG A 143 9.85 14.03 7.25
CA ARG A 143 10.09 13.92 8.69
C ARG A 143 9.15 12.88 9.27
N VAL A 144 9.69 12.03 10.14
CA VAL A 144 8.92 11.00 10.83
C VAL A 144 9.20 11.05 12.32
N VAL A 145 8.28 10.50 13.09
CA VAL A 145 8.43 10.31 14.54
C VAL A 145 8.40 8.82 14.86
N THR A 146 8.81 8.43 16.05
CA THR A 146 8.65 7.07 16.55
C THR A 146 7.43 6.93 17.44
N ALA A 147 6.90 5.71 17.48
CA ALA A 147 5.87 5.31 18.42
C ALA A 147 6.21 3.92 18.97
N ASP A 148 6.11 3.75 20.28
CA ASP A 148 6.25 2.44 20.92
C ASP A 148 4.96 1.64 20.70
N LEU A 149 4.93 0.93 19.59
CA LEU A 149 3.80 0.13 19.12
C LEU A 149 4.34 -0.93 18.18
N VAL A 150 3.83 -2.15 18.30
CA VAL A 150 4.07 -3.24 17.34
C VAL A 150 2.75 -3.89 16.97
N ARG A 151 2.65 -4.37 15.74
CA ARG A 151 1.49 -5.15 15.30
C ARG A 151 1.43 -6.46 16.07
N HIS A 152 0.22 -6.86 16.47
CA HIS A 152 -0.02 -8.16 17.11
C HIS A 152 0.29 -9.33 16.15
N ASP A 153 -0.31 -9.34 14.95
CA ASP A 153 0.06 -10.24 13.85
C ASP A 153 0.48 -9.45 12.61
N ALA A 154 1.77 -9.15 12.50
CA ALA A 154 2.28 -8.35 11.40
C ALA A 154 2.21 -9.03 10.02
N ARG A 155 2.07 -10.37 9.97
CA ARG A 155 2.02 -11.10 8.70
C ARG A 155 0.64 -11.01 8.05
N ARG A 156 -0.40 -10.85 8.87
CA ARG A 156 -1.77 -10.67 8.41
C ARG A 156 -2.02 -9.18 8.18
N LYS A 157 -2.50 -8.84 6.97
CA LYS A 157 -2.92 -7.47 6.67
C LYS A 157 -4.41 -7.34 6.94
N ASP A 158 -4.78 -7.28 8.21
CA ASP A 158 -6.17 -7.20 8.64
C ASP A 158 -6.55 -5.79 9.13
N SER A 159 -7.86 -5.53 9.15
CA SER A 159 -8.41 -4.22 9.46
C SER A 159 -8.27 -3.80 10.93
N SER A 160 -7.98 -4.70 11.88
CA SER A 160 -7.87 -4.35 13.31
C SER A 160 -6.78 -3.33 13.57
N PHE A 161 -5.65 -3.45 12.85
CA PHE A 161 -4.56 -2.48 12.98
C PHE A 161 -4.97 -1.06 12.58
N ILE A 162 -5.98 -0.89 11.69
CA ILE A 162 -6.49 0.43 11.33
C ILE A 162 -7.17 1.09 12.54
N GLU A 163 -7.88 0.30 13.35
CA GLU A 163 -8.50 0.76 14.60
C GLU A 163 -7.43 1.08 15.65
N GLU A 164 -6.49 0.16 15.90
CA GLU A 164 -5.43 0.31 16.90
C GLU A 164 -4.55 1.54 16.67
N SER A 165 -4.23 1.82 15.39
CA SER A 165 -3.36 2.95 15.03
C SER A 165 -4.09 4.29 14.91
N GLN A 166 -5.40 4.37 15.21
CA GLN A 166 -6.17 5.61 15.10
C GLN A 166 -5.68 6.68 16.09
N SER A 167 -5.42 6.31 17.34
CA SER A 167 -4.93 7.23 18.37
C SER A 167 -3.58 7.82 17.98
N LEU A 168 -2.69 7.00 17.39
CA LEU A 168 -1.41 7.44 16.88
C LEU A 168 -1.57 8.39 15.68
N ARG A 169 -2.46 8.08 14.73
CA ARG A 169 -2.76 8.99 13.60
C ARG A 169 -3.17 10.38 14.07
N LYS A 170 -4.04 10.47 15.08
CA LYS A 170 -4.51 11.76 15.63
C LYS A 170 -3.39 12.58 16.28
N ARG A 171 -2.29 11.93 16.69
CA ARG A 171 -1.12 12.57 17.30
C ARG A 171 -0.07 13.00 16.28
N ILE A 172 -0.13 12.46 15.07
CA ILE A 172 0.71 12.88 13.95
C ILE A 172 0.05 14.11 13.32
N GLY A 173 0.73 15.25 13.40
CA GLY A 173 0.23 16.51 12.85
C GLY A 173 1.36 17.38 12.34
N GLY A 174 0.99 18.50 11.72
CA GLY A 174 1.94 19.45 11.16
C GLY A 174 2.70 18.85 9.98
N ASP A 175 4.02 18.81 10.10
CA ASP A 175 4.96 18.43 9.06
C ASP A 175 5.53 17.00 9.19
N ILE A 176 4.98 16.23 10.13
CA ILE A 176 5.31 14.82 10.33
C ILE A 176 4.50 13.98 9.35
N TYR A 177 5.20 13.22 8.53
CA TYR A 177 4.60 12.44 7.44
C TYR A 177 4.01 11.11 7.91
N GLU A 178 4.70 10.44 8.84
CA GLU A 178 4.28 9.14 9.38
C GLU A 178 5.00 8.84 10.69
N ALA A 179 4.45 7.90 11.47
CA ALA A 179 5.15 7.30 12.61
C ALA A 179 5.82 5.97 12.24
N LEU A 180 7.06 5.80 12.70
CA LEU A 180 7.80 4.56 12.71
C LEU A 180 7.43 3.76 13.97
N LEU A 181 7.04 2.51 13.77
CA LEU A 181 6.68 1.56 14.81
C LEU A 181 7.95 0.97 15.41
N THR A 182 8.09 1.14 16.72
CA THR A 182 9.28 0.75 17.47
C THR A 182 8.95 -0.12 18.66
N LYS A 183 9.93 -0.89 19.11
CA LYS A 183 9.90 -1.61 20.39
C LYS A 183 11.32 -1.84 20.88
N ASN A 184 11.58 -1.57 22.16
CA ASN A 184 12.89 -1.74 22.78
C ASN A 184 14.03 -1.06 21.98
N GLY A 185 13.79 0.19 21.55
CA GLY A 185 14.75 0.99 20.78
C GLY A 185 15.01 0.50 19.36
N ARG A 186 14.22 -0.43 18.83
CA ARG A 186 14.36 -0.95 17.46
C ARG A 186 13.19 -0.54 16.57
N ILE A 187 13.50 -0.22 15.32
CA ILE A 187 12.55 0.18 14.29
C ILE A 187 12.13 -1.04 13.47
N TYR A 188 10.84 -1.32 13.44
CA TYR A 188 10.30 -2.44 12.69
C TYR A 188 9.82 -2.00 11.31
N GLU A 189 8.86 -1.08 11.28
CA GLU A 189 8.23 -0.61 10.06
C GLU A 189 7.56 0.75 10.29
N GLY A 190 6.97 1.35 9.26
CA GLY A 190 6.07 2.50 9.44
C GLY A 190 4.64 2.04 9.69
N MET A 191 3.79 2.93 10.19
CA MET A 191 2.38 2.64 10.47
C MET A 191 1.65 2.01 9.26
N THR A 192 2.00 2.42 8.03
CA THR A 192 1.42 1.96 6.77
C THR A 192 2.49 1.68 5.70
N SER A 193 3.73 1.44 6.11
CA SER A 193 4.89 1.23 5.22
C SER A 193 5.92 0.28 5.84
N ASN A 194 6.84 -0.25 5.03
CA ASN A 194 8.04 -0.91 5.55
C ASN A 194 9.18 0.10 5.71
N PHE A 195 10.07 -0.08 6.69
CA PHE A 195 11.20 0.81 6.97
C PHE A 195 12.55 0.21 6.54
N TYR A 196 13.47 1.07 6.11
CA TYR A 196 14.82 0.72 5.68
C TYR A 196 15.81 1.80 6.12
N ALA A 197 17.01 1.37 6.47
CA ALA A 197 18.15 2.24 6.73
C ALA A 197 19.38 1.78 5.94
N VAL A 198 20.17 2.74 5.46
CA VAL A 198 21.51 2.53 4.93
C VAL A 198 22.51 2.94 6.01
N LEU A 199 23.39 2.03 6.43
CA LEU A 199 24.33 2.31 7.52
C LEU A 199 25.43 3.29 7.10
N ALA A 200 25.82 4.18 8.01
CA ALA A 200 26.96 5.09 7.82
C ALA A 200 28.31 4.42 8.12
N GLY A 201 29.39 5.02 7.60
CA GLY A 201 30.77 4.65 7.94
C GLY A 201 31.22 3.27 7.45
N ARG A 202 30.56 2.71 6.42
CA ARG A 202 30.90 1.42 5.83
C ARG A 202 31.45 1.62 4.42
N SER A 203 32.47 0.83 4.06
CA SER A 203 33.02 0.78 2.70
C SER A 203 32.01 0.24 1.68
N GLU A 204 31.18 -0.71 2.12
CA GLU A 204 30.10 -1.29 1.34
C GLU A 204 28.75 -0.70 1.76
N ALA A 205 27.82 -0.61 0.80
CA ALA A 205 26.47 -0.14 1.08
C ALA A 205 25.63 -1.24 1.74
N ILE A 206 25.30 -1.06 3.02
CA ILE A 206 24.51 -2.01 3.80
C ILE A 206 23.10 -1.48 4.00
N LEU A 207 22.12 -2.14 3.39
CA LEU A 207 20.69 -1.90 3.62
C LEU A 207 20.18 -2.80 4.74
N VAL A 208 19.66 -2.20 5.82
CA VAL A 208 19.14 -2.92 6.98
C VAL A 208 17.62 -2.74 7.08
N THR A 209 16.91 -3.84 7.34
CA THR A 209 15.46 -3.81 7.56
C THR A 209 14.98 -5.02 8.37
N ALA A 210 13.92 -4.84 9.18
CA ALA A 210 13.36 -5.91 10.00
C ALA A 210 12.84 -7.07 9.15
N ARG A 211 13.09 -8.32 9.57
CA ARG A 211 12.60 -9.53 8.87
C ARG A 211 11.29 -10.07 9.44
N THR A 212 11.15 -9.97 10.75
CA THR A 212 10.02 -10.50 11.54
C THR A 212 9.33 -9.34 12.25
N GLY A 213 8.06 -9.55 12.65
CA GLY A 213 7.27 -8.49 13.28
C GLY A 213 6.88 -7.35 12.32
N VAL A 214 6.92 -7.59 11.00
CA VAL A 214 6.58 -6.62 9.95
C VAL A 214 5.74 -7.27 8.87
N LEU A 215 4.99 -6.45 8.13
CA LEU A 215 4.27 -6.89 6.95
C LEU A 215 5.22 -7.15 5.79
N LEU A 216 5.12 -8.31 5.14
CA LEU A 216 5.93 -8.65 3.97
C LEU A 216 5.30 -8.07 2.68
N GLY A 217 5.40 -6.75 2.52
CA GLY A 217 4.76 -6.02 1.41
C GLY A 217 5.28 -6.38 -0.01
N VAL A 218 4.47 -6.10 -1.04
CA VAL A 218 4.85 -6.30 -2.45
C VAL A 218 6.01 -5.39 -2.82
N THR A 219 5.89 -4.09 -2.52
CA THR A 219 6.94 -3.09 -2.75
C THR A 219 8.23 -3.50 -2.06
N ARG A 220 8.15 -3.99 -0.83
CA ARG A 220 9.29 -4.50 -0.08
C ARG A 220 10.05 -5.59 -0.82
N ARG A 221 9.34 -6.58 -1.37
CA ARG A 221 9.95 -7.67 -2.14
C ARG A 221 10.71 -7.14 -3.35
N VAL A 222 10.16 -6.16 -4.05
CA VAL A 222 10.81 -5.52 -5.21
C VAL A 222 12.05 -4.75 -4.76
N VAL A 223 11.94 -3.87 -3.76
CA VAL A 223 13.06 -3.05 -3.28
C VAL A 223 14.22 -3.89 -2.79
N LEU A 224 13.96 -4.98 -2.05
CA LEU A 224 15.01 -5.89 -1.59
C LEU A 224 15.67 -6.69 -2.71
N ARG A 225 14.98 -6.89 -3.84
CA ARG A 225 15.57 -7.47 -5.05
C ARG A 225 16.47 -6.45 -5.74
N LEU A 226 15.96 -5.23 -5.94
CA LEU A 226 16.69 -4.15 -6.59
C LEU A 226 17.95 -3.79 -5.80
N ALA A 227 17.87 -3.64 -4.48
CA ALA A 227 19.03 -3.34 -3.64
C ALA A 227 20.18 -4.34 -3.83
N ARG A 228 19.87 -5.64 -3.89
CA ARG A 228 20.89 -6.67 -4.18
C ARG A 228 21.45 -6.56 -5.59
N GLY A 229 20.59 -6.30 -6.58
CA GLY A 229 20.99 -6.11 -7.97
C GLY A 229 21.91 -4.89 -8.15
N GLU A 230 21.73 -3.86 -7.32
CA GLU A 230 22.58 -2.66 -7.28
C GLU A 230 23.86 -2.85 -6.44
N GLY A 231 24.13 -4.07 -5.96
CA GLY A 231 25.34 -4.40 -5.20
C GLY A 231 25.29 -4.08 -3.70
N MET A 232 24.13 -3.75 -3.14
CA MET A 232 24.01 -3.54 -1.69
C MET A 232 23.95 -4.87 -0.94
N GLN A 233 24.65 -4.94 0.20
CA GLN A 233 24.42 -6.00 1.17
C GLN A 233 23.08 -5.76 1.88
N VAL A 234 22.21 -6.77 1.92
CA VAL A 234 20.93 -6.70 2.65
C VAL A 234 21.03 -7.46 3.97
N VAL A 235 20.85 -6.76 5.09
CA VAL A 235 20.88 -7.31 6.44
C VAL A 235 19.49 -7.31 7.06
N TYR A 236 19.07 -8.47 7.53
CA TYR A 236 17.71 -8.75 8.00
C TYR A 236 17.59 -8.68 9.51
N ARG A 237 17.56 -7.46 10.05
CA ARG A 237 17.27 -7.17 11.48
C ARG A 237 16.57 -5.84 11.60
N ALA A 238 15.80 -5.64 12.67
CA ALA A 238 15.28 -4.32 13.00
C ALA A 238 16.45 -3.37 13.33
N PRO A 239 16.62 -2.24 12.59
CA PRO A 239 17.62 -1.23 12.92
C PRO A 239 17.36 -0.66 14.31
N ARG A 240 18.41 -0.28 15.04
CA ARG A 240 18.27 0.41 16.33
C ARG A 240 18.22 1.92 16.12
N LEU A 241 17.48 2.63 16.97
CA LEU A 241 17.36 4.09 16.92
C LEU A 241 18.68 4.82 17.22
N ASP A 242 19.62 4.16 17.88
CA ASP A 242 20.94 4.69 18.24
C ASP A 242 22.02 4.41 17.17
N GLU A 243 21.66 3.73 16.06
CA GLU A 243 22.59 3.51 14.94
C GLU A 243 22.66 4.75 14.03
N ASP A 244 23.87 5.03 13.56
CA ASP A 244 24.08 6.09 12.56
C ASP A 244 23.65 5.63 11.16
N PHE A 245 22.60 6.25 10.66
CA PHE A 245 22.09 6.03 9.31
C PHE A 245 22.64 7.09 8.37
N ALA A 246 23.24 6.66 7.25
CA ALA A 246 23.58 7.55 6.14
C ALA A 246 22.32 7.98 5.38
N GLU A 247 21.37 7.06 5.22
CA GLU A 247 20.09 7.29 4.56
C GLU A 247 19.00 6.44 5.21
N ALA A 248 17.74 6.86 5.12
CA ALA A 248 16.60 6.05 5.52
C ALA A 248 15.43 6.32 4.58
N PHE A 249 14.55 5.34 4.43
CA PHE A 249 13.35 5.48 3.62
C PHE A 249 12.27 4.49 4.04
N ILE A 250 11.04 4.77 3.63
CA ILE A 250 9.89 3.88 3.80
C ILE A 250 9.32 3.48 2.45
N THR A 251 8.60 2.34 2.42
CA THR A 251 7.98 1.86 1.19
C THR A 251 6.54 1.39 1.36
N SER A 252 5.70 1.68 0.36
CA SER A 252 4.32 1.16 0.30
C SER A 252 3.82 1.10 -1.14
N SER A 253 2.78 0.31 -1.40
CA SER A 253 2.23 0.13 -2.76
C SER A 253 1.77 1.43 -3.41
N SER A 254 1.27 2.40 -2.64
CA SER A 254 0.76 3.67 -3.17
C SER A 254 1.79 4.80 -3.15
N ARG A 255 2.92 4.66 -2.44
CA ARG A 255 3.91 5.75 -2.28
C ARG A 255 5.28 5.41 -2.86
N GLY A 256 5.48 4.19 -3.38
CA GLY A 256 6.78 3.74 -3.84
C GLY A 256 7.82 3.80 -2.73
N ILE A 257 8.95 4.46 -3.00
CA ILE A 257 10.03 4.73 -2.04
C ILE A 257 9.95 6.19 -1.62
N VAL A 258 9.72 6.45 -0.32
CA VAL A 258 9.68 7.80 0.25
C VAL A 258 10.92 8.01 1.12
N PRO A 259 11.80 8.96 0.79
CA PRO A 259 13.00 9.25 1.58
C PRO A 259 12.67 9.85 2.95
N ILE A 260 13.39 9.44 3.99
CA ILE A 260 13.32 10.02 5.33
C ILE A 260 14.60 10.82 5.57
N VAL A 261 14.43 12.08 5.96
CA VAL A 261 15.55 12.99 6.26
C VAL A 261 15.67 13.34 7.74
N GLN A 262 14.65 13.03 8.54
CA GLN A 262 14.64 13.29 9.97
C GLN A 262 13.78 12.26 10.72
N VAL A 263 14.26 11.76 11.85
CA VAL A 263 13.55 10.89 12.79
C VAL A 263 13.60 11.52 14.17
N ASP A 264 12.45 11.77 14.81
CA ASP A 264 12.37 12.37 16.16
C ASP A 264 13.19 13.66 16.31
N GLY A 265 13.14 14.53 15.30
CA GLY A 265 13.90 15.78 15.29
C GLY A 265 15.40 15.61 14.96
N ARG A 266 15.93 14.39 14.88
CA ARG A 266 17.34 14.12 14.54
C ARG A 266 17.49 13.89 13.04
N ALA A 267 18.46 14.57 12.43
CA ALA A 267 18.75 14.40 11.01
C ALA A 267 19.22 12.98 10.71
N VAL A 268 18.75 12.42 9.59
CA VAL A 268 19.29 11.19 9.02
C VAL A 268 20.41 11.58 8.06
N GLY A 269 21.62 11.06 8.30
CA GLY A 269 22.82 11.44 7.56
C GLY A 269 23.01 12.96 7.53
N GLN A 270 22.93 13.54 6.34
CA GLN A 270 23.10 14.99 6.13
C GLN A 270 21.77 15.76 6.13
N GLY A 271 20.65 15.15 6.54
CA GLY A 271 19.34 15.80 6.54
C GLY A 271 18.78 16.08 5.12
N ARG A 272 19.24 15.32 4.12
CA ARG A 272 18.83 15.44 2.72
C ARG A 272 18.71 14.06 2.07
N VAL A 273 17.95 13.97 0.99
CA VAL A 273 17.75 12.71 0.25
C VAL A 273 19.09 12.22 -0.33
N GLY A 274 19.50 11.03 0.10
CA GLY A 274 20.78 10.44 -0.27
C GLY A 274 20.79 9.71 -1.62
N ALA A 275 21.97 9.26 -2.02
CA ALA A 275 22.23 8.71 -3.35
C ALA A 275 21.65 7.30 -3.53
N TRP A 276 21.71 6.45 -2.51
CA TRP A 276 21.15 5.09 -2.57
C TRP A 276 19.63 5.12 -2.68
N THR A 277 18.98 5.99 -1.92
CA THR A 277 17.54 6.17 -1.94
C THR A 277 17.08 6.68 -3.31
N LYS A 278 17.80 7.63 -3.92
CA LYS A 278 17.54 8.09 -5.29
C LYS A 278 17.71 6.98 -6.32
N ARG A 279 18.83 6.24 -6.25
CA ARG A 279 19.14 5.13 -7.15
C ARG A 279 18.05 4.05 -7.10
N LEU A 280 17.67 3.63 -5.89
CA LEU A 280 16.59 2.66 -5.69
C LEU A 280 15.23 3.20 -6.15
N SER A 281 14.96 4.50 -5.98
CA SER A 281 13.71 5.11 -6.43
C SER A 281 13.57 5.08 -7.96
N LEU A 282 14.65 5.40 -8.68
CA LEU A 282 14.70 5.31 -10.14
C LEU A 282 14.56 3.86 -10.61
N ALA A 283 15.32 2.92 -10.02
CA ALA A 283 15.23 1.51 -10.34
C ALA A 283 13.82 0.94 -10.05
N TYR A 284 13.18 1.39 -8.97
CA TYR A 284 11.81 0.99 -8.64
C TYR A 284 10.80 1.52 -9.63
N ALA A 285 10.90 2.79 -10.03
CA ALA A 285 10.01 3.37 -11.04
C ALA A 285 10.11 2.63 -12.38
N ALA A 286 11.33 2.33 -12.83
CA ALA A 286 11.57 1.52 -14.03
C ALA A 286 10.98 0.11 -13.89
N TYR A 287 11.17 -0.53 -12.73
CA TYR A 287 10.59 -1.85 -12.46
C TYR A 287 9.06 -1.84 -12.49
N VAL A 288 8.42 -0.79 -11.97
CA VAL A 288 6.96 -0.64 -12.01
C VAL A 288 6.48 -0.58 -13.46
N GLU A 289 7.12 0.23 -14.29
CA GLU A 289 6.74 0.36 -15.71
C GLU A 289 6.90 -0.97 -16.47
N GLU A 290 8.03 -1.64 -16.27
CA GLU A 290 8.34 -2.90 -16.97
C GLU A 290 7.44 -4.06 -16.50
N ARG A 291 7.24 -4.20 -15.19
CA ARG A 291 6.72 -5.44 -14.56
C ARG A 291 5.29 -5.36 -14.06
N SER A 292 4.60 -4.24 -14.23
CA SER A 292 3.18 -4.18 -13.89
C SER A 292 2.36 -5.05 -14.84
N GLU A 293 1.36 -5.73 -14.33
CA GLU A 293 0.55 -6.69 -15.08
C GLU A 293 -0.84 -6.10 -15.36
N ASN A 294 -1.47 -6.56 -16.44
CA ASN A 294 -2.86 -6.24 -16.72
C ASN A 294 -3.77 -6.96 -15.69
N PHE A 295 -5.04 -6.54 -15.62
CA PHE A 295 -6.02 -7.20 -14.77
C PHE A 295 -6.38 -8.62 -15.23
N ARG A 296 -6.32 -8.86 -16.54
CA ARG A 296 -6.58 -10.13 -17.22
C ARG A 296 -5.33 -11.00 -17.28
#